data_AF-D7FIT2-F1
#
_entry.id   AF-D7FIT2-F1
#
_cell.length_a   1.000
_cell.length_b   1.000
_cell.length_c   1.000
_cell.angle_alpha   90.00
_cell.angle_beta   90.00
_cell.angle_gamma   90.00
#
_symmetry.space_group_name_H-M   'P 1'
#
loop_
_entity.id
_entity.type
_entity.pdbx_description
1 polymer ?
#
loop_
_entity_poly.entity_id
_entity_poly.type
_entity_poly.pdbx_seq_one_letter_code
_entity_poly.pdbx_strand_id
1 'polypeptide(L)'
;MMFARVVALACLALGADAFFMGTPLRTSAGVGSSRAATTMKVPTDHPEIEVPKAAALKATKEFGATSPEARLAWDTYEEVAAADNTIATRATLDEDCDVTNENVCEEYQDQMKELEEILAAGPAAMNISVEQLAKQNMILIEENSRLKASLSTYKK
;
A
#
# COMPACT_ATOMS: atom_id res chain seq x y z
N MET A 1 0.14 -30.52 48.75
CA MET A 1 1.27 -31.21 49.40
C MET A 1 2.26 -31.64 48.32
N MET A 2 3.54 -31.28 48.50
CA MET A 2 4.77 -31.85 47.90
C MET A 2 4.95 -31.65 46.37
N PHE A 3 5.78 -30.72 45.86
CA PHE A 3 7.25 -30.52 45.92
C PHE A 3 8.11 -31.72 45.49
N ALA A 4 8.90 -31.51 44.41
CA ALA A 4 10.31 -31.91 44.17
C ALA A 4 10.52 -32.34 42.70
N ARG A 5 11.20 -31.55 41.83
CA ARG A 5 12.65 -31.30 41.66
C ARG A 5 13.37 -32.37 40.83
N VAL A 6 14.00 -31.96 39.71
CA VAL A 6 15.38 -32.22 39.19
C VAL A 6 15.42 -31.41 37.87
N VAL A 7 16.16 -30.32 37.60
CA VAL A 7 17.55 -29.86 37.78
C VAL A 7 18.63 -30.72 37.09
N ALA A 8 18.98 -30.33 35.87
CA ALA A 8 20.32 -30.39 35.24
C ALA A 8 20.25 -29.49 33.99
N LEU A 9 21.01 -28.42 33.73
CA LEU A 9 22.33 -27.88 34.13
C LEU A 9 23.56 -28.58 33.52
N ALA A 10 23.97 -28.08 32.35
CA ALA A 10 25.34 -27.93 31.82
C ALA A 10 25.18 -27.21 30.45
N CYS A 11 25.50 -25.93 30.21
CA CYS A 11 26.69 -25.11 30.49
C CYS A 11 27.96 -25.64 29.80
N LEU A 12 28.39 -25.00 28.70
CA LEU A 12 29.73 -24.38 28.53
C LEU A 12 30.07 -24.07 27.06
N ALA A 13 30.18 -22.78 26.75
CA ALA A 13 31.24 -22.13 25.94
C ALA A 13 30.87 -20.62 25.90
N LEU A 14 31.40 -19.76 26.78
CA LEU A 14 32.68 -19.03 26.65
C LEU A 14 32.93 -18.66 25.18
N GLY A 15 32.84 -17.43 24.70
CA GLY A 15 33.15 -16.13 25.32
C GLY A 15 34.21 -15.46 24.46
N ALA A 16 33.84 -14.40 23.75
CA ALA A 16 34.77 -13.44 23.15
C ALA A 16 34.04 -12.13 22.84
N ASP A 17 34.03 -11.25 23.83
CA ASP A 17 33.80 -9.82 23.63
C ASP A 17 34.97 -9.23 22.83
N ALA A 18 34.67 -8.72 21.64
CA ALA A 18 35.52 -7.77 20.94
C ALA A 18 34.66 -6.56 20.57
N PHE A 19 34.53 -5.69 21.56
CA PHE A 19 34.58 -4.23 21.48
C PHE A 19 34.84 -3.67 20.05
N PHE A 20 33.77 -3.33 19.32
CA PHE A 20 33.86 -2.49 18.11
C PHE A 20 33.26 -1.12 18.43
N MET A 21 34.13 -0.18 18.80
CA MET A 21 33.79 1.22 18.96
C MET A 21 33.45 1.86 17.60
N GLY A 22 32.26 2.44 17.51
CA GLY A 22 32.06 3.77 16.95
C GLY A 22 32.08 3.97 15.44
N THR A 23 30.92 3.76 14.80
CA THR A 23 30.49 4.59 13.65
C THR A 23 29.00 4.90 13.80
N PRO A 24 28.56 6.17 13.77
CA PRO A 24 27.14 6.50 13.81
C PRO A 24 26.52 6.13 12.46
N LEU A 25 25.82 4.99 12.41
CA LEU A 25 24.93 4.66 11.31
C LEU A 25 23.74 5.63 11.37
N ARG A 26 23.81 6.60 10.46
CA ARG A 26 22.75 7.50 10.04
C ARG A 26 21.46 6.70 9.84
N THR A 27 20.52 6.85 10.77
CA THR A 27 19.14 6.37 10.61
C THR A 27 18.50 7.20 9.50
N SER A 28 18.60 6.75 8.26
CA SER A 28 17.69 7.22 7.23
C SER A 28 16.31 6.66 7.57
N ALA A 29 15.47 7.51 8.17
CA ALA A 29 14.04 7.30 8.19
C ALA A 29 13.59 7.11 6.74
N GLY A 30 13.40 5.85 6.35
CA GLY A 30 12.70 5.51 5.12
C GLY A 30 11.28 5.99 5.30
N VAL A 31 10.95 7.13 4.71
CA VAL A 31 9.57 7.52 4.45
C VAL A 31 9.00 6.40 3.60
N GLY A 32 8.24 5.52 4.24
CA GLY A 32 7.36 4.57 3.56
C GLY A 32 6.28 5.37 2.86
N SER A 33 6.62 5.92 1.70
CA SER A 33 5.67 6.46 0.74
C SER A 33 4.91 5.26 0.20
N SER A 34 3.82 4.91 0.89
CA SER A 34 2.76 4.09 0.32
C SER A 34 2.17 4.93 -0.80
N ARG A 35 2.79 4.89 -1.99
CA ARG A 35 2.14 5.31 -3.21
C ARG A 35 1.00 4.32 -3.40
N ALA A 36 -0.20 4.71 -3.00
CA ALA A 36 -1.40 4.16 -3.60
C ALA A 36 -1.17 4.29 -5.11
N ALA A 37 -1.08 3.15 -5.79
CA ALA A 37 -0.93 3.12 -7.23
C ALA A 37 -2.24 3.66 -7.82
N THR A 38 -2.31 4.98 -8.04
CA THR A 38 -3.26 5.55 -8.96
C THR A 38 -2.86 5.03 -10.33
N THR A 39 -3.41 3.89 -10.70
CA THR A 39 -3.44 3.42 -12.08
C THR A 39 -4.31 4.42 -12.83
N MET A 40 -3.68 5.48 -13.32
CA MET A 40 -4.28 6.35 -14.33
C MET A 40 -4.66 5.45 -15.50
N LYS A 41 -5.97 5.31 -15.72
CA LYS A 41 -6.50 4.44 -16.77
C LYS A 41 -6.20 5.14 -18.09
N VAL A 42 -5.03 4.84 -18.66
CA VAL A 42 -4.65 5.31 -19.99
C VAL A 42 -5.74 4.81 -20.95
N PRO A 43 -6.33 5.70 -21.79
CA PRO A 43 -7.19 5.28 -22.87
C PRO A 43 -6.44 4.22 -23.68
N THR A 44 -6.91 2.97 -23.59
CA THR A 44 -6.23 1.77 -24.10
C THR A 44 -6.99 1.26 -25.32
N ASP A 45 -7.37 2.18 -26.22
CA ASP A 45 -8.03 1.83 -27.48
C ASP A 45 -7.01 1.35 -28.53
N HIS A 46 -6.00 0.60 -28.07
CA HIS A 46 -5.04 -0.09 -28.90
C HIS A 46 -5.31 -1.59 -28.80
N PRO A 47 -6.04 -2.17 -29.78
CA PRO A 47 -6.43 -3.59 -29.74
C PRO A 47 -5.22 -4.54 -29.64
N GLU A 48 -4.04 -4.06 -30.04
CA GLU A 48 -2.76 -4.78 -29.97
C GLU A 48 -2.28 -5.01 -28.54
N ILE A 49 -2.64 -4.15 -27.58
CA ILE A 49 -2.26 -4.27 -26.16
C ILE A 49 -3.34 -5.01 -25.35
N GLU A 50 -4.61 -4.87 -25.73
CA GLU A 50 -5.72 -5.49 -25.00
C GLU A 50 -5.71 -7.03 -25.09
N VAL A 51 -5.28 -7.59 -26.22
CA VAL A 51 -5.13 -9.05 -26.39
C VAL A 51 -4.09 -9.66 -25.42
N PRO A 52 -2.82 -9.21 -25.38
CA PRO A 52 -1.83 -9.74 -24.44
C PRO A 52 -2.20 -9.44 -22.98
N LYS A 53 -2.85 -8.31 -22.70
CA LYS A 53 -3.39 -7.99 -21.36
C LYS A 53 -4.44 -9.00 -20.91
N ALA A 54 -5.40 -9.33 -21.77
CA ALA A 54 -6.41 -10.34 -21.47
C ALA A 54 -5.78 -11.73 -21.24
N ALA A 55 -4.74 -12.07 -22.01
CA ALA A 55 -3.99 -13.31 -21.81
C ALA A 55 -3.26 -13.33 -20.46
N ALA A 56 -2.62 -12.24 -20.06
CA ALA A 56 -1.94 -12.10 -18.76
C ALA A 56 -2.92 -12.19 -17.58
N LEU A 57 -4.09 -11.55 -17.70
CA LEU A 57 -5.18 -11.65 -16.71
C LEU A 57 -5.72 -13.07 -16.60
N LYS A 58 -5.90 -13.76 -17.74
CA LYS A 58 -6.34 -15.16 -17.77
C LYS A 58 -5.31 -16.07 -17.11
N ALA A 59 -4.03 -15.95 -17.46
CA ALA A 59 -2.96 -16.74 -16.85
C ALA A 59 -2.84 -16.50 -15.34
N THR A 60 -2.97 -15.24 -14.90
CA THR A 60 -3.00 -14.87 -13.49
C THR A 60 -4.16 -15.54 -12.75
N LYS A 61 -5.33 -15.63 -13.38
CA LYS A 61 -6.52 -16.27 -12.80
C LYS A 61 -6.43 -17.79 -12.78
N GLU A 62 -5.84 -18.40 -13.80
CA GLU A 62 -5.76 -19.86 -13.95
C GLU A 62 -4.61 -20.48 -13.15
N PHE A 63 -3.43 -19.85 -13.15
CA PHE A 63 -2.22 -20.40 -12.55
C PHE A 63 -1.81 -19.69 -11.26
N GLY A 64 -2.41 -18.52 -10.96
CA GLY A 64 -2.08 -17.69 -9.80
C GLY A 64 -1.04 -16.63 -10.13
N ALA A 65 -1.08 -15.50 -9.40
CA ALA A 65 -0.30 -14.30 -9.74
C ALA A 65 1.23 -14.48 -9.68
N THR A 66 1.72 -15.47 -8.93
CA THR A 66 3.15 -15.74 -8.76
C THR A 66 3.65 -16.93 -9.59
N SER A 67 2.77 -17.54 -10.39
CA SER A 67 3.13 -18.68 -11.25
C SER A 67 4.07 -18.28 -12.39
N PRO A 68 4.93 -19.19 -12.88
CA PRO A 68 5.80 -18.91 -14.01
C PRO A 68 5.00 -18.60 -15.29
N GLU A 69 3.84 -19.23 -15.48
CA GLU A 69 2.95 -18.98 -16.61
C GLU A 69 2.35 -17.57 -16.58
N ALA A 70 1.92 -17.10 -15.42
CA ALA A 70 1.42 -15.73 -15.26
C ALA A 70 2.54 -14.71 -15.47
N ARG A 71 3.75 -14.97 -14.95
CA ARG A 71 4.90 -14.09 -15.14
C ARG A 71 5.26 -13.94 -16.62
N LEU A 72 5.38 -15.05 -17.35
CA LEU A 72 5.67 -15.01 -18.79
C LEU A 72 4.59 -14.24 -19.57
N ALA A 73 3.32 -14.41 -19.21
CA ALA A 73 2.24 -13.69 -19.86
C ALA A 73 2.29 -12.16 -19.57
N TRP A 74 2.66 -11.77 -18.35
CA TRP A 74 2.92 -10.36 -18.02
C TRP A 74 4.17 -9.82 -18.72
N ASP A 75 5.25 -10.60 -18.81
CA ASP A 75 6.46 -10.21 -19.55
C ASP A 75 6.12 -9.89 -21.01
N THR A 76 5.31 -10.74 -21.68
CA THR A 76 4.86 -10.48 -23.05
C THR A 76 3.97 -9.25 -23.17
N TYR A 77 3.10 -8.99 -22.19
CA TYR A 77 2.30 -7.76 -22.17
C TYR A 77 3.18 -6.53 -22.02
N GLU A 78 4.16 -6.58 -21.12
CA GLU A 78 5.09 -5.47 -20.88
C GLU A 78 5.94 -5.16 -22.12
N GLU A 79 6.40 -6.18 -22.85
CA GLU A 79 7.14 -5.97 -24.11
C GLU A 79 6.28 -5.27 -25.17
N VAL A 80 5.04 -5.72 -25.35
CA VAL A 80 4.12 -5.11 -26.34
C VAL A 80 3.73 -3.69 -25.91
N ALA A 81 3.39 -3.50 -24.64
CA ALA A 81 3.03 -2.19 -24.10
C ALA A 81 4.21 -1.19 -24.14
N ALA A 82 5.45 -1.65 -23.95
CA ALA A 82 6.63 -0.80 -24.02
C ALA A 82 6.99 -0.41 -25.47
N ALA A 83 6.62 -1.24 -26.45
CA ALA A 83 6.80 -0.92 -27.87
C ALA A 83 5.74 0.08 -28.38
N ASP A 84 4.64 0.27 -27.64
CA ASP A 84 3.59 1.20 -28.01
C ASP A 84 4.03 2.65 -27.81
N ASN A 85 4.13 3.38 -28.93
CA ASN A 85 4.51 4.80 -28.97
C ASN A 85 3.35 5.70 -29.39
N THR A 86 2.12 5.17 -29.45
CA THR A 86 0.90 5.91 -29.82
C THR A 86 0.73 7.20 -29.02
N ILE A 87 1.04 7.17 -27.72
CA ILE A 87 0.97 8.33 -26.82
C ILE A 87 1.93 9.45 -27.27
N ALA A 88 3.10 9.10 -27.82
CA ALA A 88 4.07 10.08 -28.30
C ALA A 88 3.66 10.68 -29.66
N THR A 89 2.85 9.96 -30.44
CA THR A 89 2.39 10.39 -31.76
C THR A 89 0.99 11.01 -31.76
N ARG A 90 0.26 10.96 -30.63
CA ARG A 90 -1.09 11.50 -30.53
C ARG A 90 -1.08 13.02 -30.67
N ALA A 91 -2.18 13.56 -31.19
CA ALA A 91 -2.40 15.00 -31.27
C ALA A 91 -2.49 15.63 -29.87
N THR A 92 -2.34 16.94 -29.81
CA THR A 92 -2.56 17.65 -28.54
C THR A 92 -4.02 17.55 -28.13
N LEU A 93 -4.30 17.63 -26.82
CA LEU A 93 -5.67 17.52 -26.32
C LEU A 93 -6.59 18.61 -26.90
N ASP A 94 -6.04 19.80 -27.15
CA ASP A 94 -6.77 20.91 -27.78
C ASP A 94 -7.22 20.56 -29.20
N GLU A 95 -6.42 19.79 -29.94
CA GLU A 95 -6.73 19.35 -31.31
C GLU A 95 -7.71 18.16 -31.34
N ASP A 96 -7.61 17.25 -30.36
CA ASP A 96 -8.54 16.10 -30.23
C ASP A 96 -9.96 16.55 -29.80
N CYS A 97 -10.06 17.64 -29.04
CA CYS A 97 -11.34 18.19 -28.57
C CYS A 97 -12.08 19.07 -29.58
N ASP A 98 -11.48 19.46 -30.71
CA ASP A 98 -12.00 20.60 -31.50
C ASP A 98 -13.05 20.21 -32.55
N VAL A 99 -13.06 18.99 -33.12
CA VAL A 99 -14.04 18.68 -34.22
C VAL A 99 -14.50 17.21 -34.34
N THR A 100 -13.79 16.19 -33.84
CA THR A 100 -14.12 14.78 -34.22
C THR A 100 -14.15 13.72 -33.11
N ASN A 101 -13.69 14.03 -31.89
CA ASN A 101 -13.62 13.08 -30.78
C ASN A 101 -14.12 13.68 -29.46
N GLU A 102 -15.35 14.22 -29.44
CA GLU A 102 -16.00 14.75 -28.22
C GLU A 102 -15.92 13.77 -27.04
N ASN A 103 -16.07 12.46 -27.32
CA ASN A 103 -16.00 11.39 -26.32
C ASN A 103 -14.67 11.36 -25.53
N VAL A 104 -13.54 11.64 -26.18
CA VAL A 104 -12.21 11.61 -25.51
C VAL A 104 -12.10 12.73 -24.47
N CYS A 105 -12.75 13.86 -24.74
CA CYS A 105 -12.73 15.02 -23.86
C CYS A 105 -13.76 14.88 -22.74
N GLU A 106 -14.89 14.21 -22.98
CA GLU A 106 -15.83 13.78 -21.94
C GLU A 106 -15.18 12.79 -20.97
N GLU A 107 -14.52 11.74 -21.48
CA GLU A 107 -13.81 10.77 -20.64
C GLU A 107 -12.73 11.42 -19.78
N TYR A 108 -11.97 12.36 -20.34
CA TYR A 108 -10.99 13.13 -19.57
C TYR A 108 -11.66 13.94 -18.45
N GLN A 109 -12.78 14.61 -18.73
CA GLN A 109 -13.52 15.37 -17.71
C GLN A 109 -14.09 14.45 -16.63
N ASP A 110 -14.61 13.29 -16.99
CA ASP A 110 -15.11 12.30 -16.05
C ASP A 110 -14.00 11.76 -15.14
N GLN A 111 -12.83 11.44 -15.70
CA GLN A 111 -11.66 11.03 -14.91
C GLN A 111 -11.17 12.13 -13.96
N MET A 112 -11.18 13.39 -14.40
CA MET A 112 -10.82 14.52 -13.55
C MET A 112 -11.81 14.73 -12.41
N LYS A 113 -13.10 14.54 -12.69
CA LYS A 113 -14.16 14.60 -11.68
C LYS A 113 -14.06 13.45 -10.68
N GLU A 114 -13.82 12.22 -11.14
CA GLU A 114 -13.59 11.07 -10.26
C GLU A 114 -12.39 11.32 -9.33
N LEU A 115 -11.29 11.85 -9.87
CA LEU A 115 -10.13 12.22 -9.07
C LEU A 115 -10.47 13.28 -8.01
N GLU A 116 -11.24 14.31 -8.39
CA GLU A 116 -11.70 15.34 -7.45
C GLU A 116 -12.55 14.75 -6.32
N GLU A 117 -13.47 13.83 -6.65
CA GLU A 117 -14.29 13.13 -5.67
C GLU A 117 -13.43 12.32 -4.68
N ILE A 118 -12.42 11.59 -5.16
CA ILE A 118 -11.48 10.84 -4.31
C ILE A 118 -10.69 11.80 -3.40
N LEU A 119 -10.21 12.91 -3.94
CA LEU A 119 -9.46 13.92 -3.19
C LEU A 119 -10.34 14.64 -2.16
N ALA A 120 -11.63 14.82 -2.43
CA ALA A 120 -12.59 15.39 -1.49
C ALA A 120 -12.97 14.39 -0.38
N ALA A 121 -13.12 13.11 -0.70
CA ALA A 121 -13.48 12.06 0.25
C ALA A 121 -12.33 11.69 1.20
N GLY A 122 -11.09 11.67 0.71
CA GLY A 122 -9.89 11.30 1.45
C GLY A 122 -9.70 12.01 2.81
N PRO A 123 -9.72 13.35 2.88
CA PRO A 123 -9.52 14.08 4.13
C PRO A 123 -10.72 13.94 5.07
N ALA A 124 -11.95 13.90 4.56
CA ALA A 124 -13.15 13.82 5.39
C ALA A 124 -13.25 12.48 6.15
N ALA A 125 -13.03 11.36 5.45
CA ALA A 125 -13.08 10.03 6.07
C ALA A 125 -11.94 9.83 7.09
N MET A 126 -10.73 10.32 6.78
CA MET A 126 -9.58 10.21 7.68
C MET A 126 -9.78 11.04 8.96
N ASN A 127 -10.27 12.27 8.85
CA ASN A 127 -10.47 13.16 10.01
C ASN A 127 -11.53 12.63 10.99
N ILE A 128 -12.61 12.02 10.50
CA ILE A 128 -13.64 11.41 11.36
C ILE A 128 -13.05 10.27 12.20
N SER A 129 -12.21 9.42 11.58
CA SER A 129 -11.59 8.28 12.29
C SER A 129 -10.62 8.73 13.39
N VAL A 130 -9.85 9.79 13.16
CA VAL A 130 -8.89 10.36 14.12
C VAL A 130 -9.63 11.00 15.30
N GLU A 131 -10.72 11.72 15.05
CA GLU A 131 -11.52 12.34 16.11
C GLU A 131 -12.21 11.28 16.99
N GLN A 132 -12.76 10.23 16.39
CA GLN A 132 -13.34 9.10 17.12
C GLN A 132 -12.30 8.39 17.99
N LEU A 133 -11.09 8.16 17.46
CA LEU A 133 -10.00 7.55 18.19
C LEU A 133 -9.55 8.43 19.37
N ALA A 134 -9.48 9.75 19.18
CA ALA A 134 -9.18 10.70 20.26
C ALA A 134 -10.22 10.64 21.39
N LYS A 135 -11.52 10.55 21.06
CA LYS A 135 -12.59 10.41 22.04
C LYS A 135 -12.48 9.11 22.85
N GLN A 136 -12.23 7.97 22.18
CA GLN A 136 -12.00 6.69 22.87
C GLN A 136 -10.79 6.73 23.79
N ASN A 137 -9.67 7.32 23.35
CA ASN A 137 -8.48 7.45 24.17
C ASN A 137 -8.74 8.27 25.44
N MET A 138 -9.52 9.35 25.34
CA MET A 138 -9.88 10.15 26.52
C MET A 138 -10.72 9.36 27.54
N ILE A 139 -11.70 8.58 27.07
CA ILE A 139 -12.52 7.72 27.93
C ILE A 139 -11.64 6.68 28.63
N LEU A 140 -10.75 6.01 27.89
CA LEU A 140 -9.84 5.02 28.44
C LEU A 140 -8.89 5.62 29.48
N ILE A 141 -8.43 6.86 29.30
CA ILE A 141 -7.59 7.56 30.28
C ILE A 141 -8.38 7.79 31.58
N GLU A 142 -9.64 8.21 31.47
CA GLU A 142 -10.48 8.43 32.64
C GLU A 142 -10.75 7.12 33.39
N GLU A 143 -11.12 6.05 32.69
CA GLU A 143 -11.34 4.73 33.29
C GLU A 143 -10.07 4.19 33.96
N ASN A 144 -8.91 4.33 33.32
CA ASN A 144 -7.64 3.97 33.93
C ASN A 144 -7.36 4.76 35.20
N SER A 145 -7.72 6.04 35.25
CA SER A 145 -7.57 6.86 36.46
C SER A 145 -8.48 6.38 37.59
N ARG A 146 -9.75 6.04 37.27
CA ARG A 146 -10.74 5.52 38.22
C ARG A 146 -10.32 4.15 38.76
N LEU A 147 -9.87 3.25 37.90
CA LEU A 147 -9.37 1.93 38.28
C LEU A 147 -8.14 2.02 39.18
N LYS A 148 -7.21 2.94 38.90
CA LYS A 148 -6.06 3.17 39.78
C LYS A 148 -6.48 3.67 41.17
N ALA A 149 -7.47 4.57 41.23
CA ALA A 149 -8.00 5.05 42.50
C ALA A 149 -8.67 3.93 43.30
N SER A 150 -9.50 3.08 42.65
CA SER A 150 -10.16 1.96 43.33
C SER A 150 -9.15 0.90 43.81
N LEU A 151 -8.12 0.60 43.01
CA LEU A 151 -7.05 -0.32 43.39
C LEU A 151 -6.28 0.19 44.62
N SER A 152 -6.07 1.51 44.74
CA SER A 152 -5.43 2.11 45.92
C SER A 152 -6.23 1.93 47.21
N THR A 153 -7.56 1.92 47.12
CA THR A 153 -8.44 1.66 48.27
C THR A 153 -8.47 0.19 48.69
N TYR A 154 -8.35 -0.76 47.77
CA TYR A 154 -8.31 -2.20 48.10
C TYR A 154 -6.95 -2.69 48.61
N LYS A 155 -5.87 -1.91 48.42
CA LYS A 155 -4.51 -2.24 48.89
C LYS A 155 -4.21 -1.78 50.32
N LYS A 156 -5.13 -1.10 50.99
CA LYS A 156 -5.04 -0.73 52.40
C LYS A 156 -5.76 -1.76 53.25
#